data_AF-A0A2V8RKE9-F1
#
_entry.id   AF-A0A2V8RKE9-F1
#
_cell.length_a   1.000
_cell.length_b   1.000
_cell.length_c   1.000
_cell.angle_alpha   90.00
_cell.angle_beta   90.00
_cell.angle_gamma   90.00
#
_symmetry.space_group_name_H-M   'P 1'
#
loop_
_entity.id
_entity.type
_entity.pdbx_description
1 polymer ?
#
loop_
_entity_poly.entity_id
_entity_poly.type
_entity_poly.pdbx_seq_one_letter_code
_entity_poly.pdbx_strand_id
1 'polypeptide(L)'
;MYYMQEEISGMKHPSFSVENLLKAMAIVNIFETGKPFGEFAAVAVLNDGAGVSYGISQFTHRSGSLAAVVERYLKLGGNIGRTLFENALPNLKRAEPVVIGAYARDERFKKALRAAAVTREMREAQLQIGFERYLKPAMDECDRLGFVLPLSLVVVYDSITHGSYEKIRDRVSVTASTEKAWVTEYVRQRDRWLASIPRLQATRYRTRFFLNQIMLGSWELRLPMNVKGFWLRDEHINKILDFADESIGTRSAVGPNFEPHKQDHSLETPASSSSTPATTPQAQPPLYSASQVIWSKLDQADRVITNIAVRTDQVKSLWTTVVGTLWQTAWAIFGFLIGIPRAVWLTVAVIVAVIMLVYLYRQIALGKIRETVGSQTNF
;
A
#
# COMPACT_ATOMS: atom_id res chain seq x y z
N MET A 1 16.66 -10.53 13.80
CA MET A 1 17.82 -9.88 13.16
C MET A 1 18.22 -10.48 11.82
N TYR A 2 17.75 -11.68 11.44
CA TYR A 2 17.98 -12.26 10.10
C TYR A 2 16.80 -12.10 9.13
N TYR A 3 15.57 -11.93 9.66
CA TYR A 3 14.37 -12.22 8.89
C TYR A 3 13.76 -11.09 8.05
N MET A 4 13.90 -9.81 8.40
CA MET A 4 13.38 -8.75 7.52
C MET A 4 14.29 -8.52 6.30
N GLN A 5 15.58 -8.86 6.42
CA GLN A 5 16.49 -9.01 5.29
C GLN A 5 16.14 -10.25 4.46
N GLU A 6 15.67 -11.36 5.08
CA GLU A 6 15.09 -12.50 4.36
C GLU A 6 13.70 -12.21 3.77
N GLU A 7 12.90 -11.31 4.32
CA GLU A 7 11.62 -10.88 3.73
C GLU A 7 11.84 -9.90 2.59
N ILE A 8 12.79 -8.96 2.71
CA ILE A 8 13.24 -8.11 1.60
C ILE A 8 13.99 -8.96 0.55
N SER A 9 14.73 -9.99 0.97
CA SER A 9 15.36 -10.97 0.07
C SER A 9 14.36 -11.99 -0.48
N GLY A 10 13.22 -12.22 0.17
CA GLY A 10 12.08 -13.02 -0.31
C GLY A 10 11.13 -12.18 -1.17
N MET A 11 11.19 -10.86 -1.02
CA MET A 11 10.68 -9.84 -1.93
C MET A 11 11.64 -9.58 -3.10
N LYS A 12 12.85 -10.17 -3.13
CA LYS A 12 13.63 -10.23 -4.38
C LYS A 12 12.86 -11.13 -5.32
N HIS A 13 12.10 -10.48 -6.16
CA HIS A 13 11.27 -11.13 -7.16
C HIS A 13 11.90 -10.87 -8.52
N PRO A 14 12.00 -11.88 -9.40
CA PRO A 14 12.56 -11.67 -10.74
C PRO A 14 11.81 -10.58 -11.52
N SER A 15 10.50 -10.45 -11.25
CA SER A 15 9.60 -9.56 -11.99
C SER A 15 9.32 -8.21 -11.31
N PHE A 16 9.61 -8.05 -10.00
CA PHE A 16 9.27 -6.82 -9.27
C PHE A 16 10.38 -6.36 -8.32
N SER A 17 10.72 -5.06 -8.36
CA SER A 17 11.61 -4.46 -7.38
C SER A 17 10.94 -4.35 -6.00
N VAL A 18 11.75 -4.25 -4.95
CA VAL A 18 11.27 -3.98 -3.57
C VAL A 18 10.43 -2.71 -3.54
N GLU A 19 10.84 -1.66 -4.25
CA GLU A 19 10.08 -0.42 -4.36
C GLU A 19 8.67 -0.66 -4.96
N ASN A 20 8.56 -1.49 -6.00
CA ASN A 20 7.27 -1.82 -6.62
C ASN A 20 6.35 -2.58 -5.64
N LEU A 21 6.91 -3.50 -4.86
CA LEU A 21 6.18 -4.24 -3.83
C LEU A 21 5.69 -3.30 -2.72
N LEU A 22 6.54 -2.38 -2.26
CA LEU A 22 6.18 -1.39 -1.25
C LEU A 22 5.11 -0.41 -1.76
N LYS A 23 5.18 0.03 -3.02
CA LYS A 23 4.13 0.83 -3.65
C LYS A 23 2.80 0.09 -3.69
N ALA A 24 2.80 -1.19 -4.09
CA ALA A 24 1.60 -2.01 -4.13
C ALA A 24 0.98 -2.17 -2.72
N MET A 25 1.81 -2.45 -1.72
CA MET A 25 1.41 -2.49 -0.30
C MET A 25 0.78 -1.17 0.16
N ALA A 26 1.45 -0.04 -0.09
CA ALA A 26 0.96 1.26 0.32
C ALA A 26 -0.39 1.60 -0.31
N ILE A 27 -0.57 1.33 -1.60
CA ILE A 27 -1.84 1.58 -2.31
C ILE A 27 -2.98 0.76 -1.70
N VAL A 28 -2.78 -0.55 -1.48
CA VAL A 28 -3.81 -1.42 -0.88
C VAL A 28 -4.12 -1.00 0.55
N ASN A 29 -3.11 -0.69 1.36
CA ASN A 29 -3.31 -0.21 2.72
C ASN A 29 -4.11 1.10 2.77
N ILE A 30 -3.86 2.03 1.82
CA ILE A 30 -4.65 3.27 1.71
C ILE A 30 -6.10 2.97 1.32
N PHE A 31 -6.35 1.95 0.49
CA PHE A 31 -7.72 1.53 0.22
C PHE A 31 -8.42 1.02 1.47
N GLU A 32 -7.76 0.18 2.27
CA GLU A 32 -8.35 -0.39 3.49
C GLU A 32 -8.53 0.66 4.60
N THR A 33 -7.49 1.44 4.89
CA THR A 33 -7.40 2.24 6.12
C THR A 33 -7.26 3.73 5.88
N GLY A 34 -7.05 4.16 4.64
CA GLY A 34 -6.72 5.56 4.30
C GLY A 34 -5.28 5.95 4.63
N LYS A 35 -4.46 5.01 5.12
CA LYS A 35 -3.05 5.21 5.49
C LYS A 35 -2.15 4.19 4.78
N PRO A 36 -0.93 4.57 4.36
CA PRO A 36 -0.05 3.68 3.61
C PRO A 36 0.53 2.51 4.42
N PHE A 37 0.56 2.58 5.76
CA PHE A 37 1.23 1.58 6.61
C PHE A 37 0.30 0.86 7.58
N GLY A 38 -1.01 1.01 7.39
CA GLY A 38 -2.01 0.44 8.28
C GLY A 38 -1.81 0.89 9.73
N GLU A 39 -2.46 0.19 10.66
CA GLU A 39 -2.29 0.41 12.09
C GLU A 39 -2.10 -0.93 12.79
N PHE A 40 -0.88 -1.22 13.25
CA PHE A 40 -0.56 -2.49 13.91
C PHE A 40 -1.46 -2.79 15.11
N ALA A 41 -1.90 -1.76 15.83
CA ALA A 41 -2.76 -1.88 17.00
C ALA A 41 -4.26 -1.79 16.68
N ALA A 42 -4.65 -1.64 15.41
CA ALA A 42 -6.07 -1.55 15.07
C ALA A 42 -6.79 -2.84 15.46
N VAL A 43 -7.89 -2.71 16.20
CA VAL A 43 -8.76 -3.83 16.57
C VAL A 43 -10.19 -3.37 16.37
N ALA A 44 -10.93 -4.10 15.54
CA ALA A 44 -12.34 -3.87 15.26
C ALA A 44 -13.14 -5.16 15.37
N VAL A 45 -14.44 -5.03 15.63
CA VAL A 45 -15.43 -6.10 15.53
C VAL A 45 -16.57 -5.54 14.71
N LEU A 46 -16.79 -6.11 13.52
CA LEU A 46 -17.83 -5.68 12.59
C LEU A 46 -19.02 -6.66 12.64
N ASN A 47 -20.17 -6.21 12.14
CA ASN A 47 -21.39 -7.02 12.06
C ASN A 47 -21.43 -7.92 10.80
N ASP A 48 -20.27 -8.41 10.34
CA ASP A 48 -20.12 -9.40 9.26
C ASP A 48 -19.94 -10.84 9.79
N GLY A 49 -19.81 -10.98 11.11
CA GLY A 49 -19.50 -12.24 11.78
C GLY A 49 -18.07 -12.73 11.58
N ALA A 50 -17.16 -11.90 11.05
CA ALA A 50 -15.74 -12.22 10.96
C ALA A 50 -15.07 -12.29 12.35
N GLY A 51 -15.70 -11.71 13.36
CA GLY A 51 -15.21 -11.64 14.74
C GLY A 51 -14.23 -10.50 14.92
N VAL A 52 -13.17 -10.76 15.70
CA VAL A 52 -12.07 -9.81 15.86
C VAL A 52 -11.34 -9.66 14.53
N SER A 53 -11.17 -8.41 14.09
CA SER A 53 -10.31 -7.98 12.98
C SER A 53 -9.15 -7.16 13.54
N TYR A 54 -7.91 -7.50 13.18
CA TYR A 54 -6.71 -6.98 13.84
C TYR A 54 -5.64 -6.51 12.86
N GLY A 55 -4.98 -5.39 13.17
CA GLY A 55 -3.70 -5.02 12.58
C GLY A 55 -3.76 -4.46 11.16
N ILE A 56 -2.58 -4.40 10.53
CA ILE A 56 -2.32 -3.71 9.24
C ILE A 56 -3.14 -4.25 8.06
N SER A 57 -3.59 -5.51 8.12
CA SER A 57 -4.37 -6.16 7.06
C SER A 57 -5.71 -6.70 7.55
N GLN A 58 -6.22 -6.20 8.69
CA GLN A 58 -7.48 -6.65 9.29
C GLN A 58 -7.57 -8.18 9.43
N PHE A 59 -6.54 -8.81 10.02
CA PHE A 59 -6.50 -10.24 10.26
C PHE A 59 -7.70 -10.68 11.10
N THR A 60 -8.54 -11.54 10.53
CA THR A 60 -9.84 -11.89 11.14
C THR A 60 -9.80 -13.26 11.81
N HIS A 61 -10.61 -13.42 12.87
CA HIS A 61 -10.80 -14.72 13.51
C HIS A 61 -11.39 -15.72 12.50
N ARG A 62 -12.51 -15.40 11.85
CA ARG A 62 -13.19 -16.33 10.93
C ARG A 62 -12.29 -16.89 9.82
N SER A 63 -11.40 -16.08 9.25
CA SER A 63 -10.49 -16.53 8.17
C SER A 63 -9.29 -17.33 8.67
N GLY A 64 -9.11 -17.45 9.99
CA GLY A 64 -7.93 -18.04 10.61
C GLY A 64 -6.65 -17.20 10.46
N SER A 65 -6.69 -16.02 9.82
CA SER A 65 -5.51 -15.18 9.67
C SER A 65 -5.08 -14.55 11.00
N LEU A 66 -6.02 -14.24 11.90
CA LEU A 66 -5.70 -13.82 13.26
C LEU A 66 -4.97 -14.93 14.03
N ALA A 67 -5.40 -16.18 13.89
CA ALA A 67 -4.72 -17.32 14.50
C ALA A 67 -3.28 -17.46 14.00
N ALA A 68 -3.05 -17.29 12.70
CA ALA A 68 -1.72 -17.34 12.10
C ALA A 68 -0.79 -16.22 12.62
N VAL A 69 -1.30 -14.99 12.78
CA VAL A 69 -0.54 -13.88 13.37
C VAL A 69 -0.17 -14.19 14.82
N VAL A 70 -1.12 -14.65 15.62
CA VAL A 70 -0.89 -14.98 17.03
C VAL A 70 0.12 -16.13 17.16
N GLU A 71 -0.01 -17.17 16.34
CA GLU A 71 0.93 -18.29 16.30
C GLU A 71 2.34 -17.84 15.89
N ARG A 72 2.46 -16.98 14.88
CA ARG A 72 3.76 -16.44 14.46
C ARG A 72 4.38 -15.57 15.55
N TYR A 73 3.60 -14.70 16.18
CA TYR A 73 4.04 -13.87 17.30
C TYR A 73 4.62 -14.71 18.45
N LEU A 74 3.95 -15.79 18.82
CA LEU A 74 4.43 -16.72 19.85
C LEU A 74 5.73 -17.40 19.44
N LYS A 75 5.84 -17.87 18.19
CA LYS A 75 7.07 -18.47 17.63
C LYS A 75 8.24 -17.50 17.60
N LEU A 76 8.00 -16.21 17.38
CA LEU A 76 9.01 -15.15 17.40
C LEU A 76 9.45 -14.75 18.83
N GLY A 77 8.95 -15.42 19.87
CA GLY A 77 9.33 -15.12 21.26
C GLY A 77 8.55 -13.95 21.88
N GLY A 78 7.40 -13.59 21.32
CA GLY A 78 6.54 -12.54 21.84
C GLY A 78 6.06 -12.80 23.27
N ASN A 79 6.39 -11.91 24.22
CA ASN A 79 6.12 -12.08 25.65
C ASN A 79 4.81 -11.39 26.11
N ILE A 80 4.50 -10.21 25.58
CA ILE A 80 3.31 -9.45 26.00
C ILE A 80 2.05 -10.23 25.65
N GLY A 81 1.22 -10.53 26.65
CA GLY A 81 -0.02 -11.29 26.48
C GLY A 81 0.17 -12.79 26.15
N ARG A 82 1.40 -13.33 26.24
CA ARG A 82 1.74 -14.71 25.84
C ARG A 82 0.75 -15.75 26.37
N THR A 83 0.57 -15.83 27.70
CA THR A 83 -0.31 -16.84 28.31
C THR A 83 -1.76 -16.74 27.81
N LEU A 84 -2.25 -15.52 27.58
CA LEU A 84 -3.58 -15.31 27.04
C LEU A 84 -3.68 -15.80 25.59
N PHE A 85 -2.64 -15.55 24.79
CA PHE A 85 -2.56 -15.97 23.40
C PHE A 85 -2.37 -17.48 23.23
N GLU A 86 -1.55 -18.13 24.06
CA GLU A 86 -1.39 -19.58 24.09
C GLU A 86 -2.71 -20.28 24.41
N ASN A 87 -3.44 -19.79 25.41
CA ASN A 87 -4.76 -20.28 25.76
C ASN A 87 -5.80 -19.99 24.66
N ALA A 88 -5.66 -18.87 23.94
CA ALA A 88 -6.58 -18.51 22.88
C ALA A 88 -6.35 -19.25 21.56
N LEU A 89 -5.10 -19.62 21.25
CA LEU A 89 -4.72 -20.10 19.94
C LEU A 89 -5.52 -21.33 19.44
N PRO A 90 -5.77 -22.37 20.26
CA PRO A 90 -6.62 -23.49 19.84
C PRO A 90 -8.02 -23.04 19.41
N ASN A 91 -8.61 -22.07 20.10
CA ASN A 91 -9.93 -21.54 19.79
C ASN A 91 -9.92 -20.58 18.59
N LEU A 92 -8.84 -19.81 18.41
CA LEU A 92 -8.68 -18.94 17.25
C LEU A 92 -8.60 -19.74 15.94
N LYS A 93 -8.12 -20.98 15.98
CA LYS A 93 -8.11 -21.91 14.83
C LYS A 93 -9.49 -22.46 14.48
N ARG A 94 -10.49 -22.28 15.35
CA ARG A 94 -11.85 -22.79 15.15
C ARG A 94 -12.78 -21.70 14.62
N ALA A 95 -13.56 -22.05 13.61
CA ALA A 95 -14.46 -21.11 12.93
C ALA A 95 -15.93 -21.21 13.40
N GLU A 96 -16.22 -21.81 14.57
CA GLU A 96 -17.61 -21.89 15.03
C GLU A 96 -18.13 -20.51 15.52
N PRO A 97 -19.37 -20.12 15.18
CA PRO A 97 -19.91 -18.81 15.54
C PRO A 97 -19.90 -18.51 17.04
N VAL A 98 -20.08 -19.53 17.88
CA VAL A 98 -20.05 -19.39 19.34
C VAL A 98 -18.65 -18.98 19.82
N VAL A 99 -17.60 -19.60 19.28
CA VAL A 99 -16.20 -19.30 19.62
C VAL A 99 -15.80 -17.93 19.10
N ILE A 100 -16.13 -17.63 17.84
CA ILE A 100 -15.91 -16.31 17.23
C ILE A 100 -16.58 -15.20 18.06
N GLY A 101 -17.85 -15.41 18.44
CA GLY A 101 -18.61 -14.48 19.25
C GLY A 101 -18.02 -14.27 20.65
N ALA A 102 -17.44 -15.30 21.25
CA ALA A 102 -16.80 -15.20 22.56
C ALA A 102 -15.57 -14.26 22.52
N TYR A 103 -14.65 -14.44 21.57
CA TYR A 103 -13.48 -13.58 21.43
C TYR A 103 -13.81 -12.17 20.93
N ALA A 104 -14.87 -12.01 20.13
CA ALA A 104 -15.38 -10.70 19.74
C ALA A 104 -15.79 -9.84 20.97
N ARG A 105 -16.30 -10.47 22.03
CA ARG A 105 -16.68 -9.82 23.29
C ARG A 105 -15.56 -9.78 24.34
N ASP A 106 -14.47 -10.51 24.13
CA ASP A 106 -13.36 -10.56 25.08
C ASP A 106 -12.49 -9.29 25.02
N GLU A 107 -12.75 -8.36 25.94
CA GLU A 107 -11.97 -7.14 26.07
C GLU A 107 -10.53 -7.36 26.53
N ARG A 108 -10.25 -8.44 27.30
CA ARG A 108 -8.89 -8.74 27.74
C ARG A 108 -8.04 -9.16 26.56
N PHE A 109 -8.59 -10.04 25.71
CA PHE A 109 -7.94 -10.46 24.48
C PHE A 109 -7.68 -9.28 23.53
N LYS A 110 -8.68 -8.43 23.29
CA LYS A 110 -8.52 -7.23 22.44
C LYS A 110 -7.50 -6.24 23.00
N LYS A 111 -7.43 -6.03 24.32
CA LYS A 111 -6.39 -5.20 24.94
C LYS A 111 -5.01 -5.81 24.83
N ALA A 112 -4.88 -7.12 24.98
CA ALA A 112 -3.61 -7.82 24.81
C ALA A 112 -3.08 -7.71 23.37
N LEU A 113 -3.95 -7.81 22.35
CA LEU A 113 -3.58 -7.55 20.96
C LEU A 113 -3.01 -6.14 20.77
N ARG A 114 -3.71 -5.11 21.27
CA ARG A 114 -3.23 -3.72 21.20
C ARG A 114 -1.89 -3.52 21.93
N ALA A 115 -1.72 -4.15 23.09
CA ALA A 115 -0.48 -4.06 23.86
C ALA A 115 0.68 -4.77 23.14
N ALA A 116 0.43 -5.93 22.53
CA ALA A 116 1.45 -6.66 21.78
C ALA A 116 1.87 -5.92 20.51
N ALA A 117 0.98 -5.13 19.87
CA ALA A 117 1.27 -4.40 18.64
C ALA A 117 2.45 -3.41 18.71
N VAL A 118 2.86 -2.99 19.92
CA VAL A 118 4.04 -2.13 20.09
C VAL A 118 5.35 -2.91 20.01
N THR A 119 5.33 -4.24 20.20
CA THR A 119 6.54 -5.05 20.18
C THR A 119 7.00 -5.34 18.75
N ARG A 120 8.31 -5.55 18.61
CA ARG A 120 8.93 -5.89 17.33
C ARG A 120 8.37 -7.20 16.77
N GLU A 121 8.22 -8.22 17.63
CA GLU A 121 7.76 -9.57 17.26
C GLU A 121 6.34 -9.55 16.70
N MET A 122 5.44 -8.73 17.26
CA MET A 122 4.06 -8.66 16.77
C MET A 122 3.98 -7.91 15.44
N ARG A 123 4.79 -6.85 15.26
CA ARG A 123 4.87 -6.15 13.98
C ARG A 123 5.43 -7.06 12.89
N GLU A 124 6.50 -7.78 13.20
CA GLU A 124 7.12 -8.79 12.33
C GLU A 124 6.12 -9.90 11.98
N ALA A 125 5.37 -10.42 12.96
CA ALA A 125 4.33 -11.42 12.70
C ALA A 125 3.23 -10.92 11.76
N GLN A 126 2.77 -9.67 11.92
CA GLN A 126 1.77 -9.08 11.03
C GLN A 126 2.31 -8.88 9.60
N LEU A 127 3.55 -8.42 9.46
CA LEU A 127 4.18 -8.25 8.16
C LEU A 127 4.34 -9.59 7.44
N GLN A 128 4.89 -10.61 8.12
CA GLN A 128 5.09 -11.96 7.58
C GLN A 128 3.78 -12.59 7.12
N ILE A 129 2.75 -12.59 7.98
CA ILE A 129 1.46 -13.17 7.61
C ILE A 129 0.76 -12.37 6.52
N GLY A 130 0.90 -11.04 6.52
CA GLY A 130 0.38 -10.17 5.46
C GLY A 130 1.02 -10.48 4.11
N PHE A 131 2.35 -10.65 4.09
CA PHE A 131 3.10 -11.05 2.91
C PHE A 131 2.68 -12.44 2.41
N GLU A 132 2.76 -13.45 3.28
CA GLU A 132 2.49 -14.85 2.95
C GLU A 132 1.07 -15.08 2.43
N ARG A 133 0.06 -14.44 3.03
CA ARG A 133 -1.35 -14.69 2.70
C ARG A 133 -1.88 -13.86 1.54
N TYR A 134 -1.28 -12.71 1.24
CA TYR A 134 -1.88 -11.76 0.32
C TYR A 134 -0.92 -11.33 -0.79
N LEU A 135 0.29 -10.85 -0.45
CA LEU A 135 1.21 -10.33 -1.47
C LEU A 135 1.91 -11.45 -2.25
N LYS A 136 2.41 -12.48 -1.56
CA LYS A 136 3.07 -13.62 -2.22
C LYS A 136 2.15 -14.33 -3.23
N PRO A 137 0.88 -14.64 -2.92
CA PRO A 137 -0.04 -15.21 -3.92
C PRO A 137 -0.26 -14.31 -5.14
N ALA A 138 -0.21 -12.99 -4.96
CA ALA A 138 -0.31 -12.04 -6.07
C ALA A 138 0.94 -12.05 -6.95
N MET A 139 2.13 -12.17 -6.34
CA MET A 139 3.41 -12.30 -7.03
C MET A 139 3.45 -13.61 -7.84
N ASP A 140 3.12 -14.74 -7.21
CA ASP A 140 3.08 -16.05 -7.87
C ASP A 140 2.12 -16.06 -9.07
N GLU A 141 0.98 -15.38 -8.96
CA GLU A 141 0.02 -15.26 -10.06
C GLU A 141 0.49 -14.32 -11.17
N CYS A 142 1.17 -13.23 -10.83
CA CYS A 142 1.81 -12.37 -11.83
C CYS A 142 2.87 -13.14 -12.60
N ASP A 143 3.71 -13.93 -11.94
CA ASP A 143 4.70 -14.80 -12.59
C ASP A 143 4.04 -15.82 -13.50
N ARG A 144 2.96 -16.48 -13.04
CA ARG A 144 2.19 -17.42 -13.85
C ARG A 144 1.62 -16.79 -15.12
N LEU A 145 1.27 -15.51 -15.07
CA LEU A 145 0.73 -14.73 -16.19
C LEU A 145 1.81 -13.99 -17.00
N GLY A 146 3.07 -14.00 -16.57
CA GLY A 146 4.17 -13.24 -17.17
C GLY A 146 4.05 -11.72 -17.00
N PHE A 147 3.44 -11.27 -15.91
CA PHE A 147 3.23 -9.85 -15.61
C PHE A 147 4.45 -9.24 -14.91
N VAL A 148 4.89 -8.09 -15.40
CA VAL A 148 6.08 -7.38 -14.90
C VAL A 148 5.78 -5.93 -14.50
N LEU A 149 4.59 -5.42 -14.81
CA LEU A 149 4.25 -4.01 -14.56
C LEU A 149 3.72 -3.83 -13.11
N PRO A 150 4.17 -2.78 -12.40
CA PRO A 150 3.71 -2.48 -11.04
C PRO A 150 2.19 -2.33 -10.91
N LEU A 151 1.53 -1.73 -11.91
CA LEU A 151 0.08 -1.60 -11.94
C LEU A 151 -0.62 -2.97 -11.99
N SER A 152 -0.05 -3.96 -12.68
CA SER A 152 -0.60 -5.32 -12.74
C SER A 152 -0.52 -5.99 -11.37
N LEU A 153 0.64 -5.89 -10.71
CA LEU A 153 0.85 -6.42 -9.37
C LEU A 153 -0.19 -5.87 -8.38
N VAL A 154 -0.35 -4.55 -8.30
CA VAL A 154 -1.29 -3.96 -7.32
C VAL A 154 -2.74 -4.32 -7.64
N VAL A 155 -3.11 -4.49 -8.92
CA VAL A 155 -4.45 -4.94 -9.31
C VAL A 155 -4.72 -6.37 -8.82
N VAL A 156 -3.78 -7.29 -9.04
CA VAL A 156 -3.91 -8.67 -8.58
C VAL A 156 -3.93 -8.71 -7.05
N TYR A 157 -2.99 -8.01 -6.40
CA TYR A 157 -2.86 -7.94 -4.95
C TYR A 157 -4.11 -7.39 -4.27
N ASP A 158 -4.64 -6.24 -4.70
CA ASP A 158 -5.90 -5.68 -4.18
C ASP A 158 -7.08 -6.65 -4.37
N SER A 159 -7.09 -7.38 -5.49
CA SER A 159 -8.18 -8.31 -5.81
C SER A 159 -8.15 -9.57 -4.94
N ILE A 160 -6.97 -10.06 -4.58
CA ILE A 160 -6.77 -11.17 -3.64
C ILE A 160 -7.15 -10.72 -2.23
N THR A 161 -6.63 -9.57 -1.78
CA THR A 161 -6.95 -8.97 -0.47
C THR A 161 -8.46 -8.76 -0.31
N HIS A 162 -9.13 -8.23 -1.33
CA HIS A 162 -10.59 -8.04 -1.33
C HIS A 162 -11.39 -9.36 -1.46
N GLY A 163 -10.75 -10.46 -1.88
CA GLY A 163 -11.42 -11.75 -2.14
C GLY A 163 -12.29 -11.77 -3.40
N SER A 164 -11.94 -10.95 -4.41
CA SER A 164 -12.62 -10.90 -5.71
C SER A 164 -11.83 -11.53 -6.84
N TYR A 165 -10.58 -11.94 -6.62
CA TYR A 165 -9.68 -12.39 -7.68
C TYR A 165 -10.25 -13.54 -8.52
N GLU A 166 -10.47 -14.70 -7.90
CA GLU A 166 -10.98 -15.92 -8.53
C GLU A 166 -12.38 -15.73 -9.14
N LYS A 167 -13.22 -14.87 -8.54
CA LYS A 167 -14.58 -14.60 -9.03
C LYS A 167 -14.61 -13.94 -10.40
N ILE A 168 -13.54 -13.24 -10.77
CA ILE A 168 -13.44 -12.41 -11.98
C ILE A 168 -12.41 -12.96 -12.96
N ARG A 169 -11.28 -13.50 -12.48
CA ARG A 169 -10.14 -13.92 -13.32
C ARG A 169 -10.58 -14.80 -14.49
N ASP A 170 -11.41 -15.81 -14.22
CA ASP A 170 -11.80 -16.81 -15.22
C ASP A 170 -12.83 -16.30 -16.22
N ARG A 171 -13.35 -15.08 -16.02
CA ARG A 171 -14.26 -14.38 -16.96
C ARG A 171 -13.52 -13.50 -17.96
N VAL A 172 -12.20 -13.33 -17.79
CA VAL A 172 -11.37 -12.52 -18.69
C VAL A 172 -11.09 -13.31 -19.95
N SER A 173 -11.97 -13.16 -20.94
CA SER A 173 -11.87 -13.81 -22.26
C SER A 173 -11.02 -12.96 -23.20
N VAL A 174 -9.73 -12.85 -22.92
CA VAL A 174 -8.74 -12.37 -23.89
C VAL A 174 -7.70 -13.46 -24.10
N THR A 175 -7.62 -13.95 -25.33
CA THR A 175 -6.90 -15.16 -25.76
C THR A 175 -5.38 -15.00 -25.81
N ALA A 176 -4.76 -14.29 -24.85
CA ALA A 176 -3.37 -13.81 -24.82
C ALA A 176 -3.13 -12.44 -25.47
N SER A 177 -3.99 -11.46 -25.20
CA SER A 177 -3.64 -10.06 -25.43
C SER A 177 -2.72 -9.58 -24.30
N THR A 178 -1.59 -8.97 -24.65
CA THR A 178 -0.59 -8.27 -23.79
C THR A 178 -1.04 -7.97 -22.36
N GLU A 179 -0.18 -8.16 -21.35
CA GLU A 179 -0.41 -7.82 -19.93
C GLU A 179 -1.37 -6.65 -19.68
N LYS A 180 -1.12 -5.50 -20.33
CA LYS A 180 -1.96 -4.30 -20.24
C LYS A 180 -3.42 -4.52 -20.63
N ALA A 181 -3.67 -5.26 -21.70
CA ALA A 181 -5.00 -5.57 -22.19
C ALA A 181 -5.73 -6.53 -21.24
N TRP A 182 -5.05 -7.56 -20.75
CA TRP A 182 -5.61 -8.48 -19.75
C TRP A 182 -6.00 -7.73 -18.47
N VAL A 183 -5.09 -6.92 -17.92
CA VAL A 183 -5.34 -6.13 -16.71
C VAL A 183 -6.47 -5.13 -16.92
N THR A 184 -6.52 -4.47 -18.07
CA THR A 184 -7.60 -3.53 -18.39
C THR A 184 -8.97 -4.22 -18.42
N GLU A 185 -9.07 -5.38 -19.05
CA GLU A 185 -10.32 -6.12 -19.10
C GLU A 185 -10.71 -6.66 -17.71
N TYR A 186 -9.75 -7.23 -16.98
CA TYR A 186 -9.96 -7.66 -15.60
C TYR A 186 -10.54 -6.55 -14.72
N VAL A 187 -9.92 -5.36 -14.73
CA VAL A 187 -10.37 -4.22 -13.91
C VAL A 187 -11.76 -3.75 -14.32
N ARG A 188 -12.07 -3.71 -15.62
CA ARG A 188 -13.42 -3.36 -16.11
C ARG A 188 -14.48 -4.36 -15.65
N GLN A 189 -14.20 -5.65 -15.74
CA GLN A 189 -15.13 -6.68 -15.27
C GLN A 189 -15.32 -6.62 -13.76
N ARG A 190 -14.24 -6.42 -13.00
CA ARG A 190 -14.31 -6.24 -11.55
C ARG A 190 -15.13 -5.01 -11.18
N ASP A 191 -14.97 -3.88 -11.88
CA ASP A 191 -15.75 -2.67 -11.64
C ASP A 191 -17.25 -2.89 -11.89
N ARG A 192 -17.61 -3.56 -12.99
CA ARG A 192 -19.01 -3.93 -13.30
C ARG A 192 -19.60 -4.85 -12.24
N TRP A 193 -18.84 -5.83 -11.78
CA TRP A 193 -19.27 -6.76 -10.73
C TRP A 193 -19.43 -6.07 -9.37
N LEU A 194 -18.53 -5.16 -9.00
CA LEU A 194 -18.70 -4.34 -7.79
C LEU A 194 -19.94 -3.43 -7.90
N ALA A 195 -20.23 -2.93 -9.09
CA ALA A 195 -21.42 -2.12 -9.35
C ALA A 195 -22.74 -2.90 -9.22
N SER A 196 -22.74 -4.19 -9.56
CA SER A 196 -23.96 -5.00 -9.54
C SER A 196 -24.37 -5.47 -8.15
N ILE A 197 -23.51 -5.34 -7.13
CA ILE A 197 -23.78 -5.78 -5.76
C ILE A 197 -23.92 -4.54 -4.85
N PRO A 198 -25.14 -4.19 -4.37
CA PRO A 198 -25.39 -2.95 -3.63
C PRO A 198 -24.41 -2.68 -2.47
N ARG A 199 -24.15 -3.69 -1.64
CA ARG A 199 -23.22 -3.56 -0.49
C ARG A 199 -21.76 -3.34 -0.87
N LEU A 200 -21.37 -3.63 -2.12
CA LEU A 200 -20.01 -3.48 -2.62
C LEU A 200 -19.83 -2.24 -3.51
N GLN A 201 -20.91 -1.54 -3.88
CA GLN A 201 -20.82 -0.36 -4.73
C GLN A 201 -19.90 0.72 -4.14
N ALA A 202 -19.88 0.85 -2.81
CA ALA A 202 -19.03 1.79 -2.10
C ALA A 202 -17.52 1.47 -2.24
N THR A 203 -17.13 0.25 -2.64
CA THR A 203 -15.70 -0.14 -2.81
C THR A 203 -15.19 0.10 -4.23
N ARG A 204 -16.03 0.56 -5.16
CA ARG A 204 -15.65 0.85 -6.56
C ARG A 204 -14.58 1.93 -6.73
N TYR A 205 -14.29 2.73 -5.69
CA TYR A 205 -13.17 3.68 -5.77
C TYR A 205 -11.84 2.99 -6.07
N ARG A 206 -11.67 1.70 -5.69
CA ARG A 206 -10.48 0.90 -5.96
C ARG A 206 -10.28 0.65 -7.45
N THR A 207 -11.29 0.09 -8.11
CA THR A 207 -11.26 -0.17 -9.56
C THR A 207 -11.23 1.12 -10.36
N ARG A 208 -11.93 2.18 -9.91
CA ARG A 208 -11.85 3.51 -10.53
C ARG A 208 -10.46 4.11 -10.46
N PHE A 209 -9.74 3.94 -9.35
CA PHE A 209 -8.34 4.35 -9.26
C PHE A 209 -7.50 3.62 -10.32
N PHE A 210 -7.63 2.30 -10.44
CA PHE A 210 -6.87 1.53 -11.45
C PHE A 210 -7.22 1.93 -12.88
N LEU A 211 -8.50 2.10 -13.20
CA LEU A 211 -8.94 2.57 -14.53
C LEU A 211 -8.35 3.94 -14.86
N ASN A 212 -8.25 4.84 -13.88
CA ASN A 212 -7.60 6.13 -14.08
C ASN A 212 -6.10 5.98 -14.36
N GLN A 213 -5.38 5.10 -13.63
CA GLN A 213 -3.96 4.85 -13.90
C GLN A 213 -3.74 4.24 -15.30
N ILE A 214 -4.62 3.32 -15.72
CA ILE A 214 -4.60 2.73 -17.07
C ILE A 214 -4.80 3.82 -18.14
N MET A 215 -5.80 4.70 -17.94
CA MET A 215 -6.10 5.80 -18.86
C MET A 215 -4.94 6.78 -19.00
N LEU A 216 -4.20 7.04 -17.91
CA LEU A 216 -3.02 7.90 -17.91
C LEU A 216 -1.75 7.20 -18.44
N GLY A 217 -1.80 5.91 -18.75
CA GLY A 217 -0.62 5.13 -19.12
C GLY A 217 0.37 4.93 -17.96
N SER A 218 -0.06 5.13 -16.71
CA SER A 218 0.75 5.07 -15.49
C SER A 218 0.97 3.64 -15.01
N TRP A 219 1.54 2.80 -15.88
CA TRP A 219 1.78 1.37 -15.60
C TRP A 219 2.88 1.14 -14.55
N GLU A 220 3.84 2.07 -14.46
CA GLU A 220 4.96 2.05 -13.50
C GLU A 220 4.61 2.59 -12.11
N LEU A 221 3.40 3.15 -11.95
CA LEU A 221 2.95 3.79 -10.71
C LEU A 221 3.96 4.82 -10.18
N ARG A 222 4.37 5.77 -11.02
CA ARG A 222 5.33 6.81 -10.64
C ARG A 222 4.75 7.74 -9.58
N LEU A 223 5.55 8.05 -8.56
CA LEU A 223 5.20 8.98 -7.50
C LEU A 223 5.54 10.43 -7.93
N PRO A 224 4.85 11.45 -7.38
CA PRO A 224 3.74 11.35 -6.44
C PRO A 224 2.40 11.01 -7.11
N MET A 225 1.50 10.36 -6.37
CA MET A 225 0.13 10.09 -6.85
C MET A 225 -0.92 10.22 -5.76
N ASN A 226 -2.15 10.58 -6.15
CA ASN A 226 -3.29 10.58 -5.24
C ASN A 226 -3.96 9.20 -5.21
N VAL A 227 -3.93 8.57 -4.04
CA VAL A 227 -4.62 7.30 -3.77
C VAL A 227 -5.71 7.61 -2.75
N LYS A 228 -6.99 7.63 -3.18
CA LYS A 228 -8.14 7.84 -2.27
C LYS A 228 -7.97 9.08 -1.35
N GLY A 229 -7.49 10.19 -1.88
CA GLY A 229 -7.27 11.43 -1.12
C GLY A 229 -5.90 11.52 -0.41
N PHE A 230 -5.15 10.42 -0.31
CA PHE A 230 -3.78 10.42 0.22
C PHE A 230 -2.76 10.68 -0.89
N TRP A 231 -1.84 11.61 -0.68
CA TRP A 231 -0.74 11.87 -1.62
C TRP A 231 0.46 10.99 -1.28
N LEU A 232 0.58 9.85 -1.98
CA LEU A 232 1.71 8.95 -1.86
C LEU A 232 2.94 9.57 -2.56
N ARG A 233 4.10 9.51 -1.90
CA ARG A 233 5.37 10.20 -2.26
C ARG A 233 6.55 9.30 -1.91
N ASP A 234 7.71 9.54 -2.51
CA ASP A 234 8.92 8.74 -2.29
C ASP A 234 9.33 8.70 -0.81
N GLU A 235 9.20 9.82 -0.08
CA GLU A 235 9.46 9.89 1.37
C GLU A 235 8.67 8.87 2.20
N HIS A 236 7.45 8.51 1.75
CA HIS A 236 6.66 7.50 2.43
C HIS A 236 7.24 6.11 2.20
N ILE A 237 7.69 5.82 0.98
CA ILE A 237 8.30 4.52 0.64
C ILE A 237 9.66 4.38 1.32
N ASN A 238 10.48 5.44 1.30
CA ASN A 238 11.79 5.46 1.94
C ASN A 238 11.68 5.28 3.45
N LYS A 239 10.69 5.90 4.13
CA LYS A 239 10.45 5.64 5.56
C LYS A 239 10.17 4.18 5.89
N ILE A 240 9.61 3.39 4.96
CA ILE A 240 9.42 1.95 5.17
C ILE A 240 10.75 1.22 5.08
N LEU A 241 11.55 1.58 4.09
CA LEU A 241 12.90 1.05 3.92
C LEU A 241 13.76 1.40 5.14
N ASP A 242 13.66 2.63 5.63
CA ASP A 242 14.36 3.08 6.85
C ASP A 242 13.83 2.37 8.10
N PHE A 243 12.52 2.14 8.24
CA PHE A 243 12.00 1.31 9.34
C PHE A 243 12.49 -0.14 9.23
N ALA A 244 12.68 -0.61 8.00
CA ALA A 244 13.31 -1.90 7.77
C ALA A 244 14.78 -1.89 8.20
N ASP A 245 15.51 -0.81 7.92
CA ASP A 245 16.94 -0.64 8.20
C ASP A 245 17.27 -0.23 9.66
N GLU A 246 16.46 0.60 10.33
CA GLU A 246 16.68 0.99 11.74
C GLU A 246 16.49 -0.19 12.70
N SER A 247 15.69 -1.18 12.31
CA SER A 247 15.62 -2.47 13.01
C SER A 247 16.93 -3.28 12.96
N ILE A 248 17.87 -2.88 12.09
CA ILE A 248 19.21 -3.46 11.91
C ILE A 248 20.23 -2.76 12.83
N GLY A 249 19.97 -1.51 13.24
CA GLY A 249 20.92 -0.65 13.97
C GLY A 249 21.00 -0.82 15.50
N THR A 250 20.08 -1.55 16.14
CA THR A 250 20.13 -1.78 17.60
C THR A 250 20.71 -3.16 17.95
N ARG A 251 22.03 -3.29 17.77
CA ARG A 251 22.84 -4.34 18.42
C ARG A 251 23.97 -3.67 19.20
N SER A 252 23.73 -3.41 20.48
CA SER A 252 24.73 -3.56 21.55
C SER A 252 24.09 -3.32 22.92
N ALA A 253 23.61 -4.38 23.54
CA ALA A 253 23.55 -4.49 24.98
C ALA A 253 23.87 -5.95 25.32
N VAL A 254 25.12 -6.17 25.69
CA VAL A 254 25.69 -7.44 26.15
C VAL A 254 24.98 -7.88 27.44
N GLY A 255 24.59 -9.14 27.52
CA GLY A 255 24.09 -9.81 28.73
C GLY A 255 23.95 -11.32 28.50
N PRO A 256 24.20 -12.17 29.51
CA PRO A 256 25.26 -13.18 29.44
C PRO A 256 24.84 -14.57 28.94
N ASN A 257 25.87 -15.28 28.44
CA ASN A 257 25.91 -16.68 27.99
C ASN A 257 25.01 -17.65 28.75
N PHE A 258 24.27 -18.46 27.99
CA PHE A 258 23.93 -19.83 28.36
C PHE A 258 24.19 -20.75 27.17
N GLU A 259 25.00 -21.78 27.42
CA GLU A 259 25.40 -22.80 26.45
C GLU A 259 24.24 -23.72 26.02
N PRO A 260 24.31 -24.31 24.80
CA PRO A 260 23.24 -25.15 24.27
C PRO A 260 23.38 -26.61 24.71
N HIS A 261 22.33 -27.17 25.31
CA HIS A 261 22.20 -28.61 25.48
C HIS A 261 21.73 -29.27 24.18
N LYS A 262 22.53 -30.23 23.70
CA LYS A 262 22.23 -31.21 22.65
C LYS A 262 21.03 -32.09 23.05
N GLN A 263 20.15 -32.39 22.09
CA GLN A 263 19.50 -33.69 22.01
C GLN A 263 19.21 -34.05 20.54
N ASP A 264 19.65 -35.27 20.19
CA ASP A 264 19.61 -35.91 18.88
C ASP A 264 18.30 -36.68 18.62
N HIS A 265 18.09 -36.97 17.32
CA HIS A 265 17.21 -37.98 16.69
C HIS A 265 15.70 -37.62 16.60
N SER A 266 14.97 -37.90 15.51
CA SER A 266 15.18 -38.71 14.31
C SER A 266 14.10 -38.36 13.27
N LEU A 267 14.39 -38.64 12.00
CA LEU A 267 13.49 -38.44 10.85
C LEU A 267 12.19 -39.23 10.96
N GLU A 268 11.06 -38.57 10.69
CA GLU A 268 9.86 -39.18 10.12
C GLU A 268 9.11 -38.15 9.27
N THR A 269 8.99 -38.44 7.97
CA THR A 269 8.19 -37.70 7.00
C THR A 269 6.72 -38.07 7.15
N PRO A 270 5.78 -37.11 7.08
CA PRO A 270 4.59 -37.39 6.29
C PRO A 270 4.14 -36.25 5.37
N ALA A 271 3.85 -36.67 4.14
CA ALA A 271 2.71 -36.34 3.27
C ALA A 271 2.25 -34.87 3.13
N SER A 272 2.51 -34.36 1.93
CA SER A 272 1.80 -33.33 1.17
C SER A 272 0.34 -33.07 1.61
N SER A 273 0.11 -31.94 2.28
CA SER A 273 -1.23 -31.36 2.45
C SER A 273 -1.45 -30.24 1.42
N SER A 274 -2.43 -30.43 0.55
CA SER A 274 -2.94 -29.45 -0.40
C SER A 274 -3.42 -28.17 0.31
N SER A 275 -2.82 -27.04 -0.05
CA SER A 275 -3.22 -25.71 0.41
C SER A 275 -4.43 -25.21 -0.38
N THR A 276 -5.61 -25.24 0.22
CA THR A 276 -6.80 -24.55 -0.28
C THR A 276 -6.70 -23.05 0.07
N PRO A 277 -6.90 -22.10 -0.86
CA PRO A 277 -6.89 -20.67 -0.55
C PRO A 277 -8.00 -20.29 0.43
N ALA A 278 -7.68 -19.43 1.39
CA ALA A 278 -8.62 -18.96 2.40
C ALA A 278 -9.63 -17.96 1.81
N THR A 279 -10.93 -18.22 2.00
CA THR A 279 -12.01 -17.27 1.69
C THR A 279 -11.95 -16.07 2.65
N THR A 280 -11.32 -14.97 2.23
CA THR A 280 -11.38 -13.70 2.96
C THR A 280 -12.84 -13.19 2.99
N PRO A 281 -13.41 -12.86 4.16
CA PRO A 281 -14.69 -12.17 4.24
C PRO A 281 -14.58 -10.86 3.43
N GLN A 282 -15.47 -10.68 2.46
CA GLN A 282 -15.45 -9.48 1.59
C GLN A 282 -15.55 -8.22 2.44
N ALA A 283 -14.66 -7.26 2.20
CA ALA A 283 -14.65 -5.97 2.87
C ALA A 283 -16.06 -5.35 2.89
N GLN A 284 -16.66 -5.25 4.08
CA GLN A 284 -17.84 -4.40 4.30
C GLN A 284 -17.38 -2.94 4.42
N PRO A 285 -18.15 -1.96 3.91
CA PRO A 285 -17.89 -0.57 4.22
C PRO A 285 -17.94 -0.36 5.75
N PRO A 286 -17.04 0.44 6.35
CA PRO A 286 -17.02 0.64 7.79
C PRO A 286 -18.33 1.29 8.26
N LEU A 287 -18.98 0.67 9.24
CA LEU A 287 -20.05 1.30 10.03
C LEU A 287 -19.39 2.29 11.00
N TYR A 288 -19.58 3.58 10.76
CA TYR A 288 -19.16 4.64 11.67
C TYR A 288 -19.92 4.50 12.99
N SER A 289 -19.24 4.14 14.09
CA SER A 289 -19.79 4.24 15.44
C SER A 289 -19.22 5.49 16.13
N ALA A 290 -20.10 6.20 16.85
CA ALA A 290 -19.88 7.54 17.38
C ALA A 290 -18.73 7.69 18.41
N SER A 291 -18.05 6.61 18.79
CA SER A 291 -16.93 6.65 19.74
C SER A 291 -15.60 7.06 19.12
N GLN A 292 -15.47 7.13 17.79
CA GLN A 292 -14.27 7.65 17.12
C GLN A 292 -14.22 9.20 16.99
N VAL A 293 -15.26 9.90 17.46
CA VAL A 293 -15.38 11.38 17.35
C VAL A 293 -14.47 12.13 18.33
N ILE A 294 -13.91 11.46 19.34
CA ILE A 294 -13.09 12.12 20.37
C ILE A 294 -11.62 12.28 19.93
N TRP A 295 -11.08 11.34 19.15
CA TRP A 295 -9.69 11.39 18.66
C TRP A 295 -9.51 12.24 17.40
N SER A 296 -10.60 12.55 16.69
CA SER A 296 -10.55 13.40 15.49
C SER A 296 -10.32 14.88 15.81
N LYS A 297 -10.66 15.36 17.01
CA LYS A 297 -10.53 16.78 17.39
C LYS A 297 -9.10 17.20 17.77
N LEU A 298 -8.33 16.30 18.38
CA LEU A 298 -6.90 16.52 18.68
C LEU A 298 -6.07 16.55 17.39
N ASP A 299 -6.33 15.61 16.48
CA ASP A 299 -5.74 15.57 15.15
C ASP A 299 -6.14 16.76 14.25
N GLN A 300 -7.32 17.36 14.48
CA GLN A 300 -7.78 18.51 13.70
C GLN A 300 -6.98 19.77 14.01
N ALA A 301 -6.55 19.95 15.26
CA ALA A 301 -5.77 21.12 15.68
C ALA A 301 -4.38 21.13 15.01
N ASP A 302 -3.69 19.99 14.98
CA ASP A 302 -2.38 19.88 14.32
C ASP A 302 -2.48 19.96 12.79
N ARG A 303 -3.58 19.47 12.20
CA ARG A 303 -3.88 19.59 10.76
C ARG A 303 -4.24 21.00 10.33
N VAL A 304 -4.89 21.82 11.17
CA VAL A 304 -5.25 23.20 10.81
C VAL A 304 -4.01 24.08 10.73
N ILE A 305 -3.06 23.90 11.66
CA ILE A 305 -1.82 24.69 11.71
C ILE A 305 -0.89 24.35 10.54
N THR A 306 -0.75 23.07 10.16
CA THR A 306 0.09 22.66 9.01
C THR A 306 -0.57 22.88 7.65
N ASN A 307 -1.90 22.72 7.51
CA ASN A 307 -2.58 22.98 6.23
C ASN A 307 -2.65 24.47 5.87
N ILE A 308 -2.67 25.38 6.84
CA ILE A 308 -2.66 26.83 6.56
C ILE A 308 -1.29 27.26 6.00
N ALA A 309 -0.19 26.72 6.54
CA ALA A 309 1.15 27.01 6.05
C ALA A 309 1.39 26.45 4.63
N VAL A 310 0.93 25.22 4.34
CA VAL A 310 1.19 24.54 3.05
C VAL A 310 0.22 24.97 1.94
N ARG A 311 -1.04 25.30 2.26
CA ARG A 311 -2.02 25.77 1.24
C ARG A 311 -1.62 27.11 0.62
N THR A 312 -0.96 27.98 1.37
CA THR A 312 -0.65 29.33 0.89
C THR A 312 0.41 29.32 -0.22
N ASP A 313 1.34 28.34 -0.20
CA ASP A 313 2.37 28.17 -1.23
C ASP A 313 1.93 27.31 -2.41
N GLN A 314 1.14 26.25 -2.19
CA GLN A 314 0.68 25.38 -3.28
C GLN A 314 -0.42 26.00 -4.14
N VAL A 315 -1.24 26.90 -3.58
CA VAL A 315 -2.27 27.64 -4.35
C VAL A 315 -1.63 28.68 -5.27
N LYS A 316 -0.50 29.30 -4.91
CA LYS A 316 0.20 30.26 -5.78
C LYS A 316 0.79 29.60 -7.03
N SER A 317 1.37 28.41 -6.92
CA SER A 317 2.09 27.74 -8.02
C SER A 317 1.19 27.05 -9.06
N LEU A 318 0.09 26.43 -8.61
CA LEU A 318 -0.87 25.77 -9.51
C LEU A 318 -1.78 26.77 -10.24
N TRP A 319 -2.17 27.87 -9.58
CA TRP A 319 -2.97 28.93 -10.24
C TRP A 319 -2.18 29.70 -11.30
N THR A 320 -0.87 29.95 -11.11
CA THR A 320 -0.06 30.66 -12.13
C THR A 320 0.16 29.85 -13.40
N THR A 321 0.21 28.52 -13.30
CA THR A 321 0.51 27.65 -14.46
C THR A 321 -0.74 27.32 -15.28
N VAL A 322 -1.86 27.06 -14.62
CA VAL A 322 -3.14 26.70 -15.27
C VAL A 322 -3.86 27.93 -15.83
N VAL A 323 -3.82 29.07 -15.13
CA VAL A 323 -4.33 30.34 -15.70
C VAL A 323 -3.43 30.80 -16.84
N GLY A 324 -2.11 30.63 -16.76
CA GLY A 324 -1.19 31.01 -17.83
C GLY A 324 -1.48 30.33 -19.17
N THR A 325 -1.77 29.02 -19.17
CA THR A 325 -2.06 28.27 -20.41
C THR A 325 -3.47 28.53 -20.96
N LEU A 326 -4.48 28.67 -20.08
CA LEU A 326 -5.83 29.02 -20.50
C LEU A 326 -5.91 30.47 -21.00
N TRP A 327 -5.17 31.39 -20.38
CA TRP A 327 -5.10 32.80 -20.76
C TRP A 327 -4.34 32.99 -22.09
N GLN A 328 -3.25 32.26 -22.32
CA GLN A 328 -2.54 32.27 -23.61
C GLN A 328 -3.40 31.74 -24.76
N THR A 329 -4.21 30.70 -24.50
CA THR A 329 -5.13 30.16 -25.51
C THR A 329 -6.27 31.15 -25.81
N ALA A 330 -6.77 31.86 -24.80
CA ALA A 330 -7.79 32.89 -24.97
C ALA A 330 -7.29 34.09 -25.81
N TRP A 331 -6.06 34.58 -25.59
CA TRP A 331 -5.48 35.66 -26.39
C TRP A 331 -5.16 35.24 -27.83
N ALA A 332 -4.78 33.99 -28.06
CA ALA A 332 -4.59 33.46 -29.41
C ALA A 332 -5.91 33.46 -30.21
N ILE A 333 -7.00 33.03 -29.57
CA ILE A 333 -8.34 33.04 -30.17
C ILE A 333 -8.84 34.48 -30.39
N PHE A 334 -8.63 35.37 -29.42
CA PHE A 334 -9.03 36.78 -29.52
C PHE A 334 -8.24 37.55 -30.60
N GLY A 335 -6.92 37.35 -30.68
CA GLY A 335 -6.08 37.97 -31.72
C GLY A 335 -6.37 37.46 -33.13
N PHE A 336 -6.83 36.22 -33.26
CA PHE A 336 -7.31 35.65 -34.53
C PHE A 336 -8.64 36.28 -34.97
N LEU A 337 -9.58 36.48 -34.03
CA LEU A 337 -10.90 37.06 -34.31
C LEU A 337 -10.85 38.57 -34.63
N ILE A 338 -9.82 39.30 -34.20
CA ILE A 338 -9.65 40.74 -34.44
C ILE A 338 -8.74 41.04 -35.65
N GLY A 339 -8.17 40.01 -36.31
CA GLY A 339 -7.43 40.19 -37.56
C GLY A 339 -6.07 40.87 -37.40
N ILE A 340 -5.36 40.61 -36.30
CA ILE A 340 -4.04 41.21 -36.03
C ILE A 340 -3.03 40.80 -37.13
N PRO A 341 -2.25 41.74 -37.71
CA PRO A 341 -1.31 41.45 -38.79
C PRO A 341 -0.27 40.39 -38.42
N ARG A 342 0.03 39.48 -39.35
CA ARG A 342 0.98 38.36 -39.17
C ARG A 342 2.36 38.77 -38.66
N ALA A 343 2.79 40.01 -38.95
CA ALA A 343 4.05 40.57 -38.47
C ALA A 343 4.13 40.68 -36.93
N VAL A 344 3.00 40.94 -36.25
CA VAL A 344 2.95 41.03 -34.79
C VAL A 344 3.12 39.65 -34.15
N TRP A 345 2.50 38.62 -34.73
CA TRP A 345 2.67 37.23 -34.29
C TRP A 345 4.09 36.73 -34.46
N LEU A 346 4.74 37.07 -35.59
CA LEU A 346 6.16 36.78 -35.82
C LEU A 346 7.05 37.47 -34.79
N THR A 347 6.77 38.72 -34.47
CA THR A 347 7.56 39.48 -33.47
C THR A 347 7.43 38.86 -32.07
N VAL A 348 6.22 38.48 -31.66
CA VAL A 348 5.99 37.81 -30.37
C VAL A 348 6.66 36.43 -30.33
N ALA A 349 6.56 35.65 -31.42
CA ALA A 349 7.21 34.34 -31.50
C ALA A 349 8.74 34.45 -31.39
N VAL A 350 9.35 35.46 -32.02
CA VAL A 350 10.79 35.72 -31.92
C VAL A 350 11.18 36.10 -30.48
N ILE A 351 10.42 36.97 -29.81
CA ILE A 351 10.69 37.35 -28.42
C ILE A 351 10.59 36.12 -27.49
N VAL A 352 9.57 35.28 -27.66
CA VAL A 352 9.41 34.05 -26.87
C VAL A 352 10.56 33.07 -27.13
N ALA A 353 10.98 32.91 -28.39
CA ALA A 353 12.11 32.05 -28.75
C ALA A 353 13.42 32.54 -28.12
N VAL A 354 13.65 33.86 -28.08
CA VAL A 354 14.83 34.45 -27.42
C VAL A 354 14.80 34.19 -25.91
N ILE A 355 13.65 34.36 -25.25
CA ILE A 355 13.50 34.09 -23.81
C ILE A 355 13.74 32.59 -23.51
N MET A 356 13.22 31.70 -24.36
CA MET A 356 13.45 30.26 -24.27
C MET A 356 14.93 29.90 -24.41
N LEU A 357 15.65 30.53 -25.35
CA LEU A 357 17.09 30.32 -25.53
C LEU A 357 17.90 30.81 -24.33
N VAL A 358 17.54 31.96 -23.75
CA VAL A 358 18.18 32.47 -22.52
C VAL A 358 17.94 31.52 -21.34
N TYR A 359 16.72 30.99 -21.22
CA TYR A 359 16.39 30.00 -20.19
C TYR A 359 17.20 28.70 -20.36
N LEU A 360 17.30 28.18 -21.58
CA LEU A 360 18.06 26.97 -21.89
C LEU A 360 19.55 27.17 -21.63
N TYR A 361 20.11 28.32 -22.03
CA TYR A 361 21.49 28.69 -21.73
C TYR A 361 21.76 28.71 -20.22
N ARG A 362 20.84 29.27 -19.42
CA ARG A 362 20.96 29.30 -17.96
C ARG A 362 20.94 27.89 -17.35
N GLN A 363 20.11 26.98 -17.87
CA GLN A 363 20.06 25.59 -17.40
C GLN A 363 21.35 24.83 -17.73
N ILE A 364 21.90 25.00 -18.93
CA ILE A 364 23.18 24.39 -19.32
C ILE A 364 24.34 24.96 -18.49
N ALA A 365 24.35 26.28 -18.24
CA ALA A 365 25.37 26.91 -17.40
C ALA A 365 25.34 26.39 -15.95
N LEU A 366 24.14 26.21 -15.37
CA LEU A 366 23.98 25.62 -14.03
C LEU A 366 24.36 24.14 -13.99
N GLY A 367 24.12 23.39 -15.07
CA GLY A 367 24.57 22.00 -15.23
C GLY A 367 26.09 21.87 -15.19
N LYS A 368 26.81 22.73 -15.93
CA LYS A 368 28.28 22.75 -15.93
C LYS A 368 28.88 23.11 -14.57
N ILE A 369 28.24 24.02 -13.83
CA ILE A 369 28.67 24.36 -12.46
C ILE A 369 28.51 23.15 -11.53
N ARG A 370 27.41 22.37 -11.67
CA ARG A 370 27.21 21.14 -10.90
C ARG A 370 28.24 20.05 -11.20
N GLU A 371 28.61 19.88 -12.47
CA GLU A 371 29.66 18.93 -12.87
C GLU A 371 31.04 19.36 -12.32
N THR A 372 31.34 20.66 -12.37
CA THR A 372 32.61 21.20 -11.85
C THR A 372 32.71 21.05 -10.32
N VAL A 373 31.61 21.23 -9.58
CA VAL A 373 31.55 21.01 -8.13
C VAL A 373 31.60 19.53 -7.78
N GLY A 374 30.97 18.65 -8.57
CA GLY A 374 31.01 17.19 -8.37
C GLY A 374 32.38 16.57 -8.63
N SER A 375 33.20 17.17 -9.51
CA SER A 375 34.58 16.74 -9.75
C SER A 375 35.58 17.19 -8.67
N GLN A 376 35.27 18.23 -7.88
CA GLN A 376 36.12 18.66 -6.76
C GLN A 376 35.89 17.87 -5.47
N THR A 377 34.78 17.14 -5.35
CA THR A 377 34.48 16.28 -4.20
C THR A 377 35.05 14.85 -4.29
N ASN A 378 35.82 14.53 -5.33
CA ASN A 378 36.49 13.24 -5.53
C ASN A 378 38.02 13.38 -5.59
N PHE A 379 38.62 14.12 -4.64
CA PHE A 379 40.05 14.07 -4.33
C PHE A 379 40.29 14.03 -2.83
#